data_AF-A0A2J6RXJ1-F1
#
_entry.id   AF-A0A2J6RXJ1-F1
#
_cell.length_a   1.000
_cell.length_b   1.000
_cell.length_c   1.000
_cell.angle_alpha   90.00
_cell.angle_beta   90.00
_cell.angle_gamma   90.00
#
_symmetry.space_group_name_H-M   'P 1'
#
loop_
_entity.id
_entity.type
_entity.pdbx_description
1 polymer ?
#
loop_
_entity_poly.entity_id
_entity_poly.type
_entity_poly.pdbx_seq_one_letter_code
_entity_poly.pdbx_strand_id
1 'polypeptide(L)'
;MSPTELPSLRWGVIGTGRISTMFLRDILITRPQARAHHQVVAIGSSSIQKATSFVTNVWEDLTVSKPQLYDNYHSVYNDSNVEIVYVGTPHVLHKQNCLDAIAAGKHVLCEKPFTINERDAKEVIDAARQKGVFIMEVLAQSIACSLISAFHYPQKDAKRSGSESMAICTTTMYHETSRDFCTIEGSEGTITIYGLAASVPSGFRIKCKRAEKGTPAKVVNYDAEEDVKFEHAGVGYHFEADAVAIDIAAGRMENATMPLDETLRMMSLMDGIRKACGLVYPQEREV
;
A
#
# COMPACT_ATOMS: atom_id res chain seq x y z
N MET A 1 14.74 21.25 -18.25
CA MET A 1 14.44 21.30 -16.80
C MET A 1 15.78 21.33 -16.08
N SER A 2 15.98 22.28 -15.16
CA SER A 2 17.23 22.32 -14.37
C SER A 2 17.35 21.03 -13.54
N PRO A 3 18.54 20.42 -13.40
CA PRO A 3 18.70 19.09 -12.79
C PRO A 3 18.51 19.03 -11.26
N THR A 4 17.90 20.03 -10.63
CA THR A 4 18.21 20.35 -9.22
C THR A 4 17.03 20.45 -8.26
N GLU A 5 15.79 20.22 -8.71
CA GLU A 5 14.62 20.27 -7.82
C GLU A 5 13.94 18.91 -7.74
N LEU A 6 13.74 18.42 -6.52
CA LEU A 6 13.05 17.15 -6.29
C LEU A 6 11.59 17.26 -6.73
N PRO A 7 11.00 16.20 -7.32
CA PRO A 7 9.59 16.20 -7.67
C PRO A 7 8.74 16.46 -6.41
N SER A 8 7.70 17.29 -6.55
CA SER A 8 6.73 17.56 -5.49
C SER A 8 5.41 16.89 -5.82
N LEU A 9 4.72 16.36 -4.80
CA LEU A 9 3.43 15.68 -4.98
C LEU A 9 2.44 16.04 -3.87
N ARG A 10 1.24 16.49 -4.26
CA ARG A 10 0.15 16.89 -3.35
C ARG A 10 -0.86 15.76 -3.18
N TRP A 11 -0.96 15.27 -1.95
CA TRP A 11 -1.74 14.11 -1.54
C TRP A 11 -3.11 14.50 -0.99
N GLY A 12 -4.14 13.83 -1.48
CA GLY A 12 -5.40 13.62 -0.78
C GLY A 12 -5.37 12.25 -0.10
N VAL A 13 -5.79 12.17 1.15
CA VAL A 13 -5.87 10.90 1.89
C VAL A 13 -7.31 10.59 2.23
N ILE A 14 -7.76 9.39 1.87
CA ILE A 14 -9.07 8.87 2.28
C ILE A 14 -8.90 7.65 3.18
N GLY A 15 -9.74 7.57 4.20
CA GLY A 15 -9.59 6.59 5.27
C GLY A 15 -8.65 7.11 6.36
N THR A 16 -9.18 7.23 7.58
CA THR A 16 -8.46 7.79 8.73
C THR A 16 -8.15 6.69 9.74
N GLY A 17 -7.61 5.57 9.24
CA GLY A 17 -7.27 4.39 10.02
C GLY A 17 -5.79 4.32 10.39
N ARG A 18 -5.40 3.23 11.07
CA ARG A 18 -4.01 2.99 11.50
C ARG A 18 -3.02 3.03 10.33
N ILE A 19 -3.40 2.51 9.17
CA ILE A 19 -2.51 2.43 8.00
C ILE A 19 -2.21 3.83 7.45
N SER A 20 -3.23 4.67 7.31
CA SER A 20 -3.07 6.08 6.93
C SER A 20 -2.25 6.86 7.94
N THR A 21 -2.36 6.57 9.24
CA THR A 21 -1.46 7.16 10.26
C THR A 21 -0.01 6.79 10.00
N MET A 22 0.29 5.52 9.69
CA MET A 22 1.65 5.05 9.40
C MET A 22 2.19 5.69 8.13
N PHE A 23 1.41 5.65 7.04
CA PHE A 23 1.76 6.29 5.77
C PHE A 23 2.08 7.77 5.95
N LEU A 24 1.19 8.53 6.59
CA LEU A 24 1.36 9.96 6.78
C LEU A 24 2.55 10.30 7.67
N ARG A 25 2.75 9.56 8.77
CA ARG A 25 3.92 9.78 9.62
C ARG A 25 5.20 9.56 8.83
N ASP A 26 5.26 8.54 7.99
CA ASP A 26 6.46 8.24 7.20
C ASP A 26 6.75 9.27 6.11
N ILE A 27 5.76 9.69 5.32
CA ILE A 27 6.01 10.63 4.21
C ILE A 27 6.28 12.05 4.70
N LEU A 28 5.88 12.38 5.94
CA LEU A 28 6.06 13.70 6.55
C LEU A 28 7.30 13.80 7.45
N ILE A 29 8.05 12.71 7.67
CA ILE A 29 9.33 12.82 8.40
C ILE A 29 10.38 13.57 7.55
N THR A 30 11.20 14.38 8.21
CA THR A 30 12.35 15.01 7.56
C THR A 30 13.41 13.96 7.23
N ARG A 31 13.78 13.85 5.95
CA ARG A 31 14.81 12.91 5.47
C ARG A 31 15.89 13.67 4.70
N PRO A 32 17.17 13.61 5.11
CA PRO A 32 18.27 14.19 4.35
C PRO A 32 18.43 13.60 2.94
N GLN A 33 18.02 12.35 2.76
CA GLN A 33 18.09 11.59 1.50
C GLN A 33 16.73 11.50 0.79
N ALA A 34 15.80 12.43 1.06
CA ALA A 34 14.50 12.45 0.39
C ALA A 34 14.68 12.57 -1.13
N ARG A 35 13.89 11.81 -1.90
CA ARG A 35 13.92 11.86 -3.37
C ARG A 35 12.73 12.59 -3.96
N ALA A 36 11.78 13.02 -3.12
CA ALA A 36 10.62 13.82 -3.47
C ALA A 36 10.18 14.69 -2.29
N HIS A 37 9.39 15.72 -2.58
CA HIS A 37 8.65 16.50 -1.59
C HIS A 37 7.19 16.05 -1.55
N HIS A 38 6.66 15.83 -0.36
CA HIS A 38 5.27 15.42 -0.17
C HIS A 38 4.51 16.46 0.63
N GLN A 39 3.34 16.84 0.13
CA GLN A 39 2.43 17.73 0.84
C GLN A 39 1.07 17.05 0.96
N VAL A 40 0.55 16.92 2.18
CA VAL A 40 -0.82 16.46 2.39
C VAL A 40 -1.72 17.67 2.38
N VAL A 41 -2.58 17.77 1.37
CA VAL A 41 -3.44 18.95 1.16
C VAL A 41 -4.89 18.70 1.57
N ALA A 42 -5.33 17.44 1.55
CA ALA A 42 -6.71 17.08 1.88
C ALA A 42 -6.78 15.75 2.65
N ILE A 43 -7.68 15.68 3.63
CA ILE A 43 -8.04 14.44 4.34
C ILE A 43 -9.57 14.28 4.34
N GLY A 44 -10.03 13.13 3.85
CA GLY A 44 -11.43 12.73 3.87
C GLY A 44 -11.68 11.60 4.88
N SER A 45 -12.73 11.75 5.68
CA SER A 45 -13.24 10.68 6.55
C SER A 45 -14.75 10.53 6.38
N SER A 46 -15.35 9.54 7.06
CA SER A 46 -16.81 9.34 7.05
C SER A 46 -17.56 10.36 7.93
N SER A 47 -16.84 11.21 8.66
CA SER A 47 -17.37 12.35 9.41
C SER A 47 -16.27 13.35 9.70
N ILE A 48 -16.64 14.62 9.85
CA ILE A 48 -15.67 15.67 10.17
C ILE A 48 -14.98 15.41 11.52
N GLN A 49 -15.67 14.83 12.50
CA GLN A 49 -15.11 14.52 13.82
C GLN A 49 -13.96 13.51 13.71
N LYS A 50 -14.12 12.45 12.91
CA LYS A 50 -13.07 11.46 12.68
C LYS A 50 -11.86 12.08 11.98
N ALA A 51 -12.10 12.93 10.97
CA ALA A 51 -11.04 13.65 10.27
C ALA A 51 -10.26 14.56 11.23
N THR A 52 -10.95 15.34 12.06
CA THR A 52 -10.35 16.23 13.05
C THR A 52 -9.54 15.46 14.09
N SER A 53 -10.09 14.40 14.69
CA SER A 53 -9.35 13.57 15.66
C SER A 53 -8.12 12.93 15.04
N PHE A 54 -8.23 12.44 13.81
CA PHE A 54 -7.10 11.87 13.09
C PHE A 54 -5.98 12.89 12.86
N VAL A 55 -6.31 14.09 12.38
CA VAL A 55 -5.31 15.14 12.17
C VAL A 55 -4.69 15.62 13.46
N THR A 56 -5.47 15.79 14.54
CA THR A 56 -4.90 16.13 15.85
C THR A 56 -3.83 15.12 16.28
N ASN A 57 -4.08 13.81 16.11
CA ASN A 57 -3.13 12.77 16.52
C ASN A 57 -1.91 12.63 15.58
N VAL A 58 -2.09 12.86 14.27
CA VAL A 58 -1.00 12.72 13.30
C VAL A 58 -0.10 13.95 13.29
N TRP A 59 -0.67 15.16 13.46
CA TRP A 59 0.05 16.44 13.40
C TRP A 59 0.57 16.96 14.75
N GLU A 60 0.37 16.26 15.86
CA GLU A 60 0.76 16.73 17.20
C GLU A 60 2.22 17.25 17.26
N ASP A 61 3.15 16.50 16.65
CA ASP A 61 4.58 16.81 16.62
C ASP A 61 5.09 17.24 15.24
N LEU A 62 4.19 17.52 14.29
CA LEU A 62 4.57 17.89 12.92
C LEU A 62 4.55 19.41 12.73
N THR A 63 5.61 19.93 12.11
CA THR A 63 5.75 21.37 11.80
C THR A 63 5.21 21.77 10.43
N VAL A 64 4.68 20.80 9.66
CA VAL A 64 4.11 21.02 8.33
C VAL A 64 2.68 21.53 8.41
N SER A 65 2.22 22.24 7.37
CA SER A 65 0.85 22.76 7.29
C SER A 65 -0.19 21.65 7.45
N LYS A 66 -1.30 21.97 8.13
CA LYS A 66 -2.45 21.06 8.25
C LYS A 66 -3.24 21.02 6.93
N PRO A 67 -3.76 19.85 6.53
CA PRO A 67 -4.59 19.72 5.34
C PRO A 67 -6.01 20.25 5.55
N GLN A 68 -6.70 20.50 4.43
CA GLN A 68 -8.14 20.70 4.44
C GLN A 68 -8.86 19.41 4.84
N LEU A 69 -9.87 19.51 5.70
CA LEU A 69 -10.64 18.36 6.18
C LEU A 69 -12.00 18.28 5.50
N TYR A 70 -12.40 17.07 5.13
CA TYR A 70 -13.69 16.77 4.55
C TYR A 70 -14.38 15.64 5.31
N ASP A 71 -15.70 15.74 5.42
CA ASP A 71 -16.58 14.74 6.03
C ASP A 71 -17.06 13.67 5.05
N ASN A 72 -16.52 13.68 3.83
CA ASN A 72 -16.79 12.74 2.76
C ASN A 72 -15.58 12.61 1.83
N TYR A 73 -15.50 11.53 1.07
CA TYR A 73 -14.38 11.28 0.14
C TYR A 73 -14.52 12.04 -1.18
N HIS A 74 -15.75 12.30 -1.63
CA HIS A 74 -16.02 12.99 -2.89
C HIS A 74 -15.41 14.40 -2.93
N SER A 75 -15.42 15.12 -1.82
CA SER A 75 -14.76 16.43 -1.71
C SER A 75 -13.25 16.35 -1.87
N VAL A 76 -12.59 15.26 -1.44
CA VAL A 76 -11.15 15.05 -1.66
C VAL A 76 -10.88 14.84 -3.15
N TYR A 77 -11.71 14.06 -3.84
CA TYR A 77 -11.56 13.80 -5.27
C TYR A 77 -11.74 15.08 -6.10
N ASN A 78 -12.57 16.01 -5.67
CA ASN A 78 -12.85 17.26 -6.39
C ASN A 78 -11.97 18.44 -5.97
N ASP A 79 -11.12 18.28 -4.96
CA ASP A 79 -10.17 19.32 -4.57
C ASP A 79 -9.12 19.49 -5.68
N SER A 80 -9.03 20.69 -6.26
CA SER A 80 -8.08 21.01 -7.33
C SER A 80 -6.63 21.00 -6.85
N ASN A 81 -6.40 21.08 -5.54
CA ASN A 81 -5.05 20.98 -4.97
C ASN A 81 -4.55 19.54 -4.89
N VAL A 82 -5.43 18.53 -4.91
CA VAL A 82 -5.06 17.12 -4.85
C VAL A 82 -4.59 16.62 -6.21
N GLU A 83 -3.41 16.01 -6.28
CA GLU A 83 -2.86 15.39 -7.51
C GLU A 83 -3.03 13.87 -7.48
N ILE A 84 -2.80 13.28 -6.31
CA ILE A 84 -2.90 11.85 -6.05
C ILE A 84 -3.76 11.58 -4.82
N VAL A 85 -4.51 10.48 -4.85
CA VAL A 85 -5.26 9.97 -3.70
C VAL A 85 -4.57 8.73 -3.14
N TYR A 86 -4.24 8.75 -1.85
CA TYR A 86 -3.92 7.54 -1.09
C TYR A 86 -5.22 6.92 -0.54
N VAL A 87 -5.50 5.69 -0.94
CA VAL A 87 -6.69 4.93 -0.55
C VAL A 87 -6.33 4.01 0.61
N GLY A 88 -6.61 4.45 1.84
CA GLY A 88 -6.42 3.69 3.08
C GLY A 88 -7.74 3.25 3.73
N THR A 89 -8.76 2.98 2.91
CA THR A 89 -10.10 2.54 3.36
C THR A 89 -10.13 1.02 3.58
N PRO A 90 -11.20 0.42 4.13
CA PRO A 90 -11.33 -1.03 4.16
C PRO A 90 -11.38 -1.65 2.74
N HIS A 91 -10.85 -2.87 2.58
CA HIS A 91 -10.56 -3.46 1.26
C HIS A 91 -11.78 -3.53 0.31
N VAL A 92 -12.98 -3.76 0.85
CA VAL A 92 -14.23 -3.81 0.06
C VAL A 92 -14.59 -2.48 -0.61
N LEU A 93 -14.01 -1.37 -0.14
CA LEU A 93 -14.22 -0.03 -0.69
C LEU A 93 -13.12 0.41 -1.66
N HIS A 94 -11.99 -0.32 -1.73
CA HIS A 94 -10.85 0.06 -2.56
C HIS A 94 -11.26 0.26 -4.02
N LYS A 95 -11.99 -0.70 -4.61
CA LYS A 95 -12.46 -0.62 -6.00
C LYS A 95 -13.18 0.70 -6.27
N GLN A 96 -14.26 0.96 -5.54
CA GLN A 96 -15.09 2.15 -5.79
C GLN A 96 -14.30 3.43 -5.52
N ASN A 97 -13.51 3.48 -4.45
CA ASN A 97 -12.71 4.67 -4.15
C ASN A 97 -11.63 4.95 -5.19
N CYS A 98 -11.01 3.91 -5.77
CA CYS A 98 -10.08 4.06 -6.87
C CYS A 98 -10.80 4.57 -8.12
N LEU A 99 -11.93 3.96 -8.50
CA LEU A 99 -12.72 4.37 -9.66
C LEU A 99 -13.19 5.83 -9.55
N ASP A 100 -13.66 6.26 -8.37
CA ASP A 100 -14.10 7.63 -8.14
C ASP A 100 -12.94 8.63 -8.26
N ALA A 101 -11.77 8.31 -7.69
CA ALA A 101 -10.57 9.13 -7.79
C ALA A 101 -10.07 9.22 -9.26
N ILE A 102 -10.04 8.10 -9.97
CA ILE A 102 -9.68 8.03 -11.39
C ILE A 102 -10.67 8.85 -12.23
N ALA A 103 -11.98 8.71 -11.97
CA ALA A 103 -13.01 9.47 -12.69
C ALA A 103 -12.81 10.99 -12.55
N ALA A 104 -12.39 11.44 -11.36
CA ALA A 104 -12.01 12.82 -11.07
C ALA A 104 -10.63 13.24 -11.64
N GLY A 105 -9.92 12.33 -12.31
CA GLY A 105 -8.62 12.59 -12.93
C GLY A 105 -7.45 12.59 -11.95
N LYS A 106 -7.60 11.98 -10.76
CA LYS A 106 -6.54 11.87 -9.77
C LYS A 106 -5.69 10.63 -10.03
N HIS A 107 -4.40 10.74 -9.77
CA HIS A 107 -3.56 9.55 -9.60
C HIS A 107 -3.98 8.78 -8.35
N VAL A 108 -3.63 7.50 -8.27
CA VAL A 108 -4.04 6.64 -7.16
C VAL A 108 -2.87 5.81 -6.62
N LEU A 109 -2.66 5.85 -5.31
CA LEU A 109 -1.89 4.85 -4.57
C LEU A 109 -2.86 4.10 -3.66
N CYS A 110 -3.11 2.83 -3.93
CA CYS A 110 -4.10 2.04 -3.20
C CYS A 110 -3.44 1.07 -2.23
N GLU A 111 -3.91 1.03 -0.98
CA GLU A 111 -3.51 0.00 -0.03
C GLU A 111 -3.82 -1.41 -0.52
N LYS A 112 -3.08 -2.35 0.04
CA LYS A 112 -3.21 -3.77 -0.24
C LYS A 112 -4.33 -4.42 0.61
N PRO A 113 -4.89 -5.56 0.18
CA PRO A 113 -4.86 -6.04 -1.20
C PRO A 113 -5.52 -5.01 -2.11
N PHE A 114 -4.97 -4.83 -3.31
CA PHE A 114 -5.40 -3.78 -4.24
C PHE A 114 -6.93 -3.72 -4.42
N THR A 115 -7.55 -4.89 -4.58
CA THR A 115 -9.01 -5.05 -4.53
C THR A 115 -9.36 -6.41 -3.90
N ILE A 116 -10.63 -6.80 -3.94
CA ILE A 116 -11.10 -8.07 -3.34
C ILE A 116 -10.98 -9.28 -4.28
N ASN A 117 -10.82 -9.09 -5.59
CA ASN A 117 -10.67 -10.15 -6.60
C ASN A 117 -10.01 -9.60 -7.88
N GLU A 118 -9.56 -10.49 -8.77
CA GLU A 118 -8.87 -10.13 -10.02
C GLU A 118 -9.75 -9.29 -10.96
N ARG A 119 -11.05 -9.61 -11.06
CA ARG A 119 -12.00 -8.91 -11.93
C ARG A 119 -12.08 -7.43 -11.56
N ASP A 120 -12.20 -7.12 -10.27
CA ASP A 120 -12.29 -5.77 -9.75
C ASP A 120 -10.96 -5.02 -9.92
N ALA A 121 -9.82 -5.69 -9.71
CA ALA A 121 -8.50 -5.12 -9.99
C ALA A 121 -8.36 -4.72 -11.46
N LYS A 122 -8.78 -5.61 -12.37
CA LYS A 122 -8.74 -5.35 -13.81
C LYS A 122 -9.59 -4.14 -14.20
N GLU A 123 -10.80 -4.02 -13.68
CA GLU A 123 -11.68 -2.88 -13.95
C GLU A 123 -11.03 -1.54 -13.54
N VAL A 124 -10.41 -1.51 -12.35
CA VAL A 124 -9.71 -0.33 -11.84
C VAL A 124 -8.49 0.03 -12.72
N ILE A 125 -7.69 -0.97 -13.09
CA ILE A 125 -6.51 -0.79 -13.94
C ILE A 125 -6.90 -0.28 -15.34
N ASP A 126 -7.94 -0.88 -15.94
CA ASP A 126 -8.43 -0.47 -17.26
C ASP A 126 -8.97 0.97 -17.23
N ALA A 127 -9.67 1.35 -16.16
CA ALA A 127 -10.14 2.73 -15.96
C ALA A 127 -8.98 3.73 -15.85
N ALA A 128 -7.93 3.40 -15.08
CA ALA A 128 -6.75 4.25 -14.95
C ALA A 128 -6.01 4.44 -16.28
N ARG A 129 -5.84 3.33 -17.03
CA ARG A 129 -5.25 3.32 -18.38
C ARG A 129 -6.07 4.18 -19.35
N GLN A 130 -7.40 4.04 -19.34
CA GLN A 130 -8.28 4.82 -20.19
C GLN A 130 -8.26 6.32 -19.86
N LYS A 131 -8.18 6.66 -18.57
CA LYS A 131 -8.14 8.05 -18.11
C LYS A 131 -6.79 8.73 -18.35
N GLY A 132 -5.71 7.96 -18.44
CA GLY A 132 -4.36 8.52 -18.55
C GLY A 132 -3.74 8.91 -17.21
N VAL A 133 -4.15 8.25 -16.11
CA VAL A 133 -3.64 8.54 -14.76
C VAL A 133 -2.77 7.41 -14.23
N PHE A 134 -1.73 7.76 -13.47
CA PHE A 134 -0.95 6.82 -12.68
C PHE A 134 -1.80 6.08 -11.65
N ILE A 135 -1.58 4.77 -11.54
CA ILE A 135 -2.09 3.94 -10.46
C ILE A 135 -1.03 2.94 -9.99
N MET A 136 -1.01 2.66 -8.69
CA MET A 136 -0.12 1.67 -8.09
C MET A 136 -0.75 1.04 -6.85
N GLU A 137 -0.53 -0.26 -6.67
CA GLU A 137 -0.73 -0.96 -5.40
C GLU A 137 0.45 -0.71 -4.45
N VAL A 138 0.17 -0.48 -3.17
CA VAL A 138 1.17 -0.32 -2.12
C VAL A 138 2.05 -1.57 -1.97
N LEU A 139 3.37 -1.36 -1.88
CA LEU A 139 4.45 -2.34 -1.96
C LEU A 139 4.79 -3.07 -0.64
N ALA A 140 3.95 -2.98 0.39
CA ALA A 140 4.23 -3.59 1.68
C ALA A 140 3.98 -5.11 1.65
N GLN A 141 5.04 -5.90 1.43
CA GLN A 141 5.01 -7.37 1.35
C GLN A 141 4.67 -8.06 2.70
N SER A 142 3.44 -7.93 3.19
CA SER A 142 2.95 -8.74 4.32
C SER A 142 1.69 -9.51 3.93
N ILE A 143 1.78 -10.83 4.09
CA ILE A 143 0.61 -11.70 4.15
C ILE A 143 -0.02 -11.48 5.53
N ALA A 144 -0.99 -10.58 5.61
CA ALA A 144 -1.88 -10.48 6.76
C ALA A 144 -3.16 -11.24 6.42
N CYS A 145 -3.45 -12.32 7.16
CA CYS A 145 -4.76 -12.96 7.08
C CYS A 145 -5.78 -12.05 7.80
N SER A 146 -6.44 -11.21 7.03
CA SER A 146 -7.56 -10.40 7.50
C SER A 146 -8.87 -11.09 7.16
N LEU A 147 -9.65 -11.43 8.18
CA LEU A 147 -11.04 -11.81 8.03
C LEU A 147 -11.89 -10.55 7.90
N ILE A 148 -12.66 -10.46 6.83
CA ILE A 148 -13.57 -9.34 6.58
C ILE A 148 -14.99 -9.87 6.49
N SER A 149 -15.84 -9.35 7.36
CA SER A 149 -17.28 -9.57 7.32
C SER A 149 -17.96 -8.23 7.02
N ALA A 150 -18.60 -8.14 5.85
CA ALA A 150 -19.44 -7.01 5.50
C ALA A 150 -20.91 -7.38 5.77
N PHE A 151 -21.58 -6.61 6.62
CA PHE A 151 -22.99 -6.77 6.99
C PHE A 151 -23.80 -5.65 6.34
N HIS A 152 -24.80 -6.02 5.55
CA HIS A 152 -25.75 -5.08 4.97
C HIS A 152 -27.02 -5.07 5.81
N TYR A 153 -27.54 -3.88 6.14
CA TYR A 153 -28.78 -3.74 6.89
C TYR A 153 -29.63 -2.58 6.35
N PRO A 154 -30.96 -2.76 6.26
CA PRO A 154 -31.86 -1.70 5.84
C PRO A 154 -31.89 -0.57 6.86
N GLN A 155 -31.80 0.69 6.41
CA GLN A 155 -31.97 1.84 7.29
C GLN A 155 -33.45 2.00 7.68
N LYS A 156 -33.74 2.02 8.99
CA LYS A 156 -35.10 2.20 9.52
C LYS A 156 -35.72 3.58 9.26
N ASP A 157 -34.90 4.63 9.08
CA ASP A 157 -35.36 6.03 9.01
C ASP A 157 -34.89 6.77 7.74
N ALA A 158 -34.61 6.04 6.66
CA ALA A 158 -34.21 6.69 5.42
C ALA A 158 -35.40 7.44 4.81
N LYS A 159 -35.36 8.77 4.85
CA LYS A 159 -36.22 9.66 4.02
C LYS A 159 -36.09 9.38 2.51
N ARG A 160 -35.19 8.47 2.11
CA ARG A 160 -35.06 7.89 0.77
C ARG A 160 -35.23 6.38 0.88
N SER A 161 -36.38 5.88 0.43
CA SER A 161 -36.58 4.46 0.13
C SER A 161 -35.41 3.92 -0.70
N GLY A 162 -34.62 3.00 -0.15
CA GLY A 162 -33.54 2.30 -0.87
C GLY A 162 -32.11 2.48 -0.34
N SER A 163 -31.86 3.23 0.75
CA SER A 163 -30.51 3.29 1.33
C SER A 163 -30.25 2.13 2.29
N GLU A 164 -29.42 1.19 1.86
CA GLU A 164 -28.82 0.19 2.74
C GLU A 164 -27.62 0.79 3.48
N SER A 165 -27.42 0.37 4.73
CA SER A 165 -26.21 0.66 5.48
C SER A 165 -25.31 -0.57 5.49
N MET A 166 -24.01 -0.34 5.37
CA MET A 166 -22.99 -1.38 5.43
C MET A 166 -22.16 -1.21 6.70
N ALA A 167 -22.08 -2.25 7.52
CA ALA A 167 -21.10 -2.36 8.59
C ALA A 167 -19.98 -3.30 8.15
N ILE A 168 -18.74 -2.86 8.33
CA ILE A 168 -17.56 -3.67 7.98
C ILE A 168 -16.86 -4.04 9.29
N CYS A 169 -16.77 -5.35 9.55
CA CYS A 169 -15.95 -5.89 10.62
C CYS A 169 -14.69 -6.49 10.00
N THR A 170 -13.53 -5.89 10.28
CA THR A 170 -12.23 -6.41 9.86
C THR A 170 -11.47 -6.90 11.09
N THR A 171 -11.02 -8.16 11.08
CA THR A 171 -10.13 -8.71 12.10
C THR A 171 -8.83 -9.15 11.45
N THR A 172 -7.71 -8.65 11.96
CA THR A 172 -6.38 -9.08 11.54
C THR A 172 -5.75 -9.89 12.67
N MET A 173 -5.42 -11.15 12.39
CA MET A 173 -4.71 -12.02 13.35
C MET A 173 -3.22 -11.88 13.13
N TYR A 174 -2.49 -11.53 14.19
CA TYR A 174 -1.02 -11.49 14.19
C TYR A 174 -0.49 -12.74 14.87
N HIS A 175 0.41 -13.45 14.19
CA HIS A 175 1.21 -14.51 14.77
C HIS A 175 2.68 -14.12 14.62
N GLU A 176 3.46 -14.20 15.69
CA GLU A 176 4.89 -13.92 15.60
C GLU A 176 5.57 -15.05 14.84
N THR A 177 6.09 -14.72 13.66
CA THR A 177 6.91 -15.65 12.88
C THR A 177 8.38 -15.50 13.27
N SER A 178 9.22 -16.43 12.82
CA SER A 178 10.67 -16.24 12.85
C SER A 178 11.05 -14.87 12.29
N ARG A 179 12.08 -14.24 12.89
CA ARG A 179 12.68 -13.00 12.39
C ARG A 179 13.37 -13.22 11.04
N ASP A 180 13.86 -14.43 10.80
CA ASP A 180 14.27 -14.90 9.49
C ASP A 180 13.04 -15.46 8.78
N PHE A 181 12.50 -14.73 7.79
CA PHE A 181 11.23 -15.09 7.15
C PHE A 181 11.35 -15.41 5.65
N CYS A 182 12.53 -15.23 5.03
CA CYS A 182 12.78 -15.64 3.66
C CYS A 182 14.24 -16.07 3.49
N THR A 183 14.46 -17.22 2.86
CA THR A 183 15.79 -17.69 2.47
C THR A 183 15.79 -18.03 0.98
N ILE A 184 16.75 -17.46 0.27
CA ILE A 184 17.04 -17.74 -1.13
C ILE A 184 18.29 -18.62 -1.15
N GLU A 185 18.19 -19.84 -1.67
CA GLU A 185 19.31 -20.77 -1.77
C GLU A 185 19.77 -20.92 -3.22
N GLY A 186 21.09 -20.88 -3.42
CA GLY A 186 21.75 -21.10 -4.70
C GLY A 186 22.93 -22.07 -4.61
N SER A 187 23.57 -22.32 -5.75
CA SER A 187 24.74 -23.21 -5.83
C SER A 187 25.91 -22.73 -4.96
N GLU A 188 26.04 -21.41 -4.78
CA GLU A 188 27.17 -20.76 -4.09
C GLU A 188 26.88 -20.39 -2.63
N GLY A 189 25.66 -20.57 -2.13
CA GLY A 189 25.31 -20.06 -0.81
C GLY A 189 23.84 -19.82 -0.57
N THR A 190 23.56 -19.12 0.52
CA THR A 190 22.22 -18.69 0.91
C THR A 190 22.19 -17.19 1.19
N ILE A 191 21.04 -16.58 0.91
CA ILE A 191 20.70 -15.22 1.35
C ILE A 191 19.47 -15.35 2.25
N THR A 192 19.59 -14.94 3.51
CA THR A 192 18.48 -14.94 4.47
C THR A 192 18.05 -13.52 4.77
N ILE A 193 16.80 -13.19 4.43
CA ILE A 193 16.17 -11.90 4.72
C ILE A 193 15.53 -11.98 6.09
N TYR A 194 15.76 -10.95 6.91
CA TYR A 194 15.28 -10.90 8.28
C TYR A 194 14.68 -9.54 8.63
N GLY A 195 13.90 -9.49 9.71
CA GLY A 195 13.33 -8.24 10.22
C GLY A 195 12.13 -8.46 11.14
N LEU A 196 11.35 -7.39 11.33
CA LEU A 196 10.11 -7.45 12.09
C LEU A 196 9.02 -8.24 11.34
N ALA A 197 8.93 -8.03 10.03
CA ALA A 197 8.01 -8.71 9.14
C ALA A 197 8.54 -8.64 7.71
N ALA A 198 8.03 -9.50 6.82
CA ALA A 198 8.36 -9.44 5.39
C ALA A 198 8.05 -8.09 4.73
N SER A 199 7.08 -7.33 5.28
CA SER A 199 6.74 -5.99 4.78
C SER A 199 7.70 -4.90 5.25
N VAL A 200 8.51 -5.16 6.26
CA VAL A 200 9.49 -4.22 6.83
C VAL A 200 10.75 -5.00 7.19
N PRO A 201 11.51 -5.49 6.18
CA PRO A 201 12.77 -6.17 6.42
C PRO A 201 13.77 -5.22 7.09
N SER A 202 14.61 -5.76 7.96
CA SER A 202 15.69 -5.00 8.62
C SER A 202 17.05 -5.23 7.95
N GLY A 203 17.17 -6.25 7.11
CA GLY A 203 18.40 -6.57 6.41
C GLY A 203 18.38 -7.96 5.80
N PHE A 204 19.54 -8.39 5.30
CA PHE A 204 19.77 -9.74 4.86
C PHE A 204 21.18 -10.21 5.21
N ARG A 205 21.32 -11.53 5.41
CA ARG A 205 22.60 -12.20 5.67
C ARG A 205 22.96 -13.11 4.51
N ILE A 206 24.19 -13.00 4.01
CA ILE A 206 24.74 -13.85 2.95
C ILE A 206 25.66 -14.89 3.60
N LYS A 207 25.45 -16.16 3.27
CA LYS A 207 26.37 -17.25 3.63
C LYS A 207 26.91 -17.93 2.38
N CYS A 208 28.21 -17.79 2.13
CA CYS A 208 28.85 -18.37 0.95
C CYS A 208 29.41 -19.78 1.23
N LYS A 209 29.29 -20.66 0.24
CA LYS A 209 29.94 -21.98 0.21
C LYS A 209 31.39 -21.79 -0.25
N ARG A 210 32.38 -21.98 0.63
CA ARG A 210 33.79 -22.04 0.21
C ARG A 210 34.23 -23.50 0.06
N ALA A 211 34.94 -23.80 -1.04
CA ALA A 211 35.74 -25.01 -1.12
C ALA A 211 37.07 -24.77 -0.38
N GLU A 212 37.44 -25.67 0.53
CA GLU A 212 38.80 -25.67 1.09
C GLU A 212 39.83 -25.95 -0.01
N LYS A 213 40.95 -25.22 0.01
CA LYS A 213 42.05 -25.45 -0.91
C LYS A 213 42.65 -26.83 -0.67
N GLY A 214 42.44 -27.76 -1.60
CA GLY A 214 43.12 -29.07 -1.63
C GLY A 214 42.29 -30.29 -1.23
N THR A 215 40.99 -30.17 -0.99
CA THR A 215 40.11 -31.33 -0.70
C THR A 215 39.30 -31.76 -1.93
N PRO A 216 39.30 -33.06 -2.30
CA PRO A 216 38.52 -33.56 -3.42
C PRO A 216 37.05 -33.71 -3.00
N ALA A 217 36.30 -32.61 -3.11
CA ALA A 217 34.84 -32.48 -2.98
C ALA A 217 34.20 -32.93 -1.64
N LYS A 218 33.32 -32.08 -1.11
CA LYS A 218 32.41 -32.26 0.06
C LYS A 218 32.99 -32.03 1.45
N VAL A 219 33.50 -30.83 1.70
CA VAL A 219 33.28 -30.15 3.00
C VAL A 219 32.90 -28.71 2.65
N VAL A 220 31.68 -28.30 2.98
CA VAL A 220 31.17 -26.95 2.69
C VAL A 220 31.10 -26.21 4.02
N ASN A 221 32.20 -25.57 4.41
CA ASN A 221 32.21 -24.71 5.60
C ASN A 221 31.62 -23.34 5.23
N TYR A 222 30.63 -22.88 6.01
CA TYR A 222 29.99 -21.57 5.89
C TYR A 222 30.79 -20.52 6.67
N ASP A 223 32.04 -20.26 6.27
CA ASP A 223 32.96 -19.43 7.09
C ASP A 223 32.85 -17.92 6.84
N ALA A 224 32.12 -17.49 5.80
CA ALA A 224 31.89 -16.08 5.51
C ALA A 224 30.40 -15.74 5.62
N GLU A 225 30.03 -15.01 6.68
CA GLU A 225 28.72 -14.41 6.88
C GLU A 225 28.85 -12.89 6.71
N GLU A 226 28.21 -12.34 5.68
CA GLU A 226 28.06 -10.89 5.52
C GLU A 226 26.65 -10.51 5.97
N ASP A 227 26.53 -9.54 6.88
CA ASP A 227 25.25 -9.03 7.39
C ASP A 227 25.04 -7.60 6.89
N VAL A 228 24.09 -7.43 5.97
CA VAL A 228 23.72 -6.13 5.40
C VAL A 228 22.45 -5.65 6.09
N LYS A 229 22.56 -4.53 6.80
CA LYS A 229 21.43 -3.89 7.51
C LYS A 229 20.86 -2.74 6.70
N PHE A 230 19.54 -2.61 6.73
CA PHE A 230 18.85 -1.47 6.16
C PHE A 230 18.72 -0.37 7.21
N GLU A 231 19.27 0.80 6.91
CA GLU A 231 19.07 2.00 7.70
C GLU A 231 18.08 2.91 6.97
N HIS A 232 16.88 3.08 7.54
CA HIS A 232 15.88 4.01 7.03
C HIS A 232 15.10 4.65 8.17
N ALA A 233 14.58 5.85 7.92
CA ALA A 233 13.68 6.51 8.85
C ALA A 233 12.27 5.91 8.74
N GLY A 234 11.50 5.88 9.82
CA GLY A 234 10.13 5.37 9.78
C GLY A 234 10.01 3.88 9.43
N VAL A 235 8.90 3.49 8.82
CA VAL A 235 8.55 2.09 8.50
C VAL A 235 8.64 1.73 7.01
N GLY A 236 9.00 2.68 6.14
CA GLY A 236 9.35 2.45 4.72
C GLY A 236 8.35 3.00 3.69
N TYR A 237 7.21 3.55 4.10
CA TYR A 237 6.19 4.10 3.19
C TYR A 237 6.71 5.27 2.33
N HIS A 238 7.72 5.97 2.82
CA HIS A 238 8.36 7.05 2.09
C HIS A 238 9.11 6.58 0.83
N PHE A 239 9.55 5.31 0.76
CA PHE A 239 10.22 4.79 -0.44
C PHE A 239 9.27 4.67 -1.64
N GLU A 240 8.08 4.13 -1.41
CA GLU A 240 7.07 4.01 -2.46
C GLU A 240 6.44 5.38 -2.77
N ALA A 241 6.24 6.25 -1.78
CA ALA A 241 5.78 7.62 -2.03
C ALA A 241 6.77 8.41 -2.89
N ASP A 242 8.09 8.29 -2.62
CA ASP A 242 9.14 8.87 -3.45
C ASP A 242 9.09 8.32 -4.88
N ALA A 243 8.98 6.99 -5.04
CA ALA A 243 8.91 6.34 -6.34
C ALA A 243 7.69 6.83 -7.16
N VAL A 244 6.53 6.92 -6.52
CA VAL A 244 5.29 7.43 -7.12
C VAL A 244 5.46 8.88 -7.59
N ALA A 245 6.04 9.75 -6.76
CA ALA A 245 6.30 11.14 -7.14
C ALA A 245 7.27 11.25 -8.34
N ILE A 246 8.31 10.42 -8.37
CA ILE A 246 9.27 10.35 -9.47
C ILE A 246 8.61 9.83 -10.76
N ASP A 247 7.72 8.85 -10.66
CA ASP A 247 6.98 8.28 -11.79
C ASP A 247 6.00 9.28 -12.40
N ILE A 248 5.19 9.91 -11.55
CA ILE A 248 4.23 10.93 -11.98
C ILE A 248 4.95 12.12 -12.61
N ALA A 249 6.02 12.62 -11.98
CA ALA A 249 6.80 13.73 -12.52
C ALA A 249 7.45 13.39 -13.88
N ALA A 250 7.74 12.12 -14.13
CA ALA A 250 8.25 11.63 -15.40
C ALA A 250 7.14 11.26 -16.43
N GLY A 251 5.87 11.51 -16.10
CA GLY A 251 4.73 11.21 -16.97
C GLY A 251 4.43 9.71 -17.12
N ARG A 252 4.92 8.87 -16.20
CA ARG A 252 4.60 7.43 -16.19
C ARG A 252 3.21 7.19 -15.60
N MET A 253 2.56 6.13 -16.05
CA MET A 253 1.23 5.72 -15.59
C MET A 253 1.25 4.48 -14.69
N GLU A 254 2.43 3.88 -14.50
CA GLU A 254 2.66 2.76 -13.60
C GLU A 254 4.11 2.77 -13.13
N ASN A 255 4.38 2.02 -12.06
CA ASN A 255 5.71 1.88 -11.49
C ASN A 255 6.42 0.66 -12.09
N ALA A 256 7.71 0.79 -12.41
CA ALA A 256 8.47 -0.32 -12.99
C ALA A 256 8.81 -1.43 -11.98
N THR A 257 8.85 -1.12 -10.68
CA THR A 257 9.10 -2.07 -9.59
C THR A 257 7.81 -2.83 -9.22
N MET A 258 6.65 -2.17 -9.29
CA MET A 258 5.32 -2.80 -9.26
C MET A 258 4.51 -2.52 -10.52
N PRO A 259 4.78 -3.29 -11.60
CA PRO A 259 3.95 -3.25 -12.79
C PRO A 259 2.52 -3.67 -12.47
N LEU A 260 1.54 -3.11 -13.19
CA LEU A 260 0.12 -3.46 -12.95
C LEU A 260 -0.18 -4.93 -13.28
N ASP A 261 0.59 -5.53 -14.18
CA ASP A 261 0.51 -6.95 -14.51
C ASP A 261 0.93 -7.84 -13.33
N GLU A 262 1.84 -7.38 -12.46
CA GLU A 262 2.21 -8.09 -11.23
C GLU A 262 1.08 -8.05 -10.20
N THR A 263 0.43 -6.90 -10.01
CA THR A 263 -0.79 -6.79 -9.19
C THR A 263 -1.87 -7.74 -9.69
N LEU A 264 -2.13 -7.79 -11.01
CA LEU A 264 -3.10 -8.72 -11.59
C LEU A 264 -2.71 -10.19 -11.35
N ARG A 265 -1.43 -10.54 -11.54
CA ARG A 265 -0.92 -11.89 -11.28
C ARG A 265 -1.16 -12.30 -9.82
N MET A 266 -0.88 -11.41 -8.87
CA MET A 266 -1.10 -11.67 -7.44
C MET A 266 -2.58 -11.82 -7.10
N MET A 267 -3.44 -10.96 -7.65
CA MET A 267 -4.89 -11.07 -7.46
C MET A 267 -5.44 -12.38 -8.04
N SER A 268 -4.98 -12.80 -9.21
CA SER A 268 -5.36 -14.07 -9.83
C SER A 268 -4.94 -15.27 -8.98
N LEU A 269 -3.73 -15.24 -8.42
CA LEU A 269 -3.24 -16.28 -7.52
C LEU A 269 -4.08 -16.36 -6.24
N MET A 270 -4.41 -15.21 -5.63
CA MET A 270 -5.25 -15.14 -4.44
C MET A 270 -6.66 -15.68 -4.71
N ASP A 271 -7.25 -15.34 -5.86
CA ASP A 271 -8.55 -15.89 -6.29
C ASP A 271 -8.48 -17.40 -6.50
N GLY A 272 -7.40 -17.91 -7.10
CA GLY A 272 -7.18 -19.34 -7.29
C GLY A 272 -7.15 -20.12 -5.97
N ILE A 273 -6.37 -19.63 -5.00
CA ILE A 273 -6.28 -20.21 -3.65
C ILE A 273 -7.64 -20.19 -2.97
N ARG A 274 -8.31 -19.03 -3.01
CA ARG A 274 -9.61 -18.83 -2.39
C ARG A 274 -10.68 -19.77 -2.95
N LYS A 275 -10.74 -19.91 -4.28
CA LYS A 275 -11.65 -20.84 -4.97
C LYS A 275 -11.34 -22.30 -4.62
N ALA A 276 -10.05 -22.68 -4.54
CA ALA A 276 -9.65 -24.02 -4.11
C ALA A 276 -10.10 -24.34 -2.67
N CYS A 277 -10.19 -23.32 -1.81
CA CYS A 277 -10.73 -23.43 -0.45
C CYS A 277 -12.28 -23.34 -0.38
N GLY A 278 -12.98 -23.17 -1.51
CA GLY A 278 -14.45 -23.04 -1.55
C GLY A 278 -14.99 -21.71 -0.98
N LEU A 279 -14.14 -20.70 -0.80
CA LEU A 279 -14.54 -19.40 -0.28
C LEU A 279 -15.05 -18.50 -1.42
N VAL A 280 -16.30 -18.04 -1.33
CA VAL A 280 -16.91 -17.16 -2.34
C VAL A 280 -17.34 -15.86 -1.69
N TYR A 281 -16.86 -14.73 -2.20
CA TYR A 281 -17.25 -13.42 -1.70
C TYR A 281 -18.64 -13.02 -2.22
N PRO A 282 -19.43 -12.24 -1.46
CA PRO A 282 -20.72 -11.74 -1.94
C PRO A 282 -20.64 -11.05 -3.31
N GLN A 283 -19.58 -10.28 -3.56
CA GLN A 283 -19.33 -9.54 -4.80
C GLN A 283 -19.09 -10.42 -6.03
N GLU A 284 -18.94 -11.73 -5.84
CA GLU A 284 -18.81 -12.71 -6.92
C GLU A 284 -20.10 -13.46 -7.21
N ARG A 285 -21.12 -13.33 -6.34
CA ARG A 285 -22.42 -14.00 -6.52
C ARG A 285 -23.33 -13.27 -7.51
N GLU A 286 -22.97 -12.06 -7.90
CA GLU A 286 -23.75 -11.17 -8.77
C GLU A 286 -23.41 -11.32 -10.26
N VAL A 287 -22.82 -12.45 -10.67
CA VAL A 287 -22.51 -12.78 -12.07
C VAL A 287 -23.32 -13.98 -12.53
#